data_AF-A0A2J1DXQ9-F1
#
_entry.id   AF-A0A2J1DXQ9-F1
#
_cell.length_a   1.000
_cell.length_b   1.000
_cell.length_c   1.000
_cell.angle_alpha   90.00
_cell.angle_beta   90.00
_cell.angle_gamma   90.00
#
_symmetry.space_group_name_H-M   'P 1'
#
loop_
_entity.id
_entity.type
_entity.pdbx_description
1 polymer ?
#
loop_
_entity_poly.entity_id
_entity_poly.type
_entity_poly.pdbx_seq_one_letter_code
_entity_poly.pdbx_strand_id
1 'polypeptide(L)' 'LFNSGIGRSDFDKSDTEALRQNIVNGLLSLPPETLVFPGHGRETTIGKEKTGNPFI' A
#
# COMPACT_ATOMS: atom_id res chain seq x y z
N LEU A 1 -2.70 -0.91 -1.78
CA LEU A 1 -1.28 -0.59 -2.02
C LEU A 1 -1.03 -0.67 -3.52
N PHE A 2 -0.35 0.33 -4.08
CA PHE A 2 0.01 0.44 -5.49
C PHE A 2 1.52 0.65 -5.61
N ASN A 3 2.09 0.51 -6.81
CA ASN A 3 3.51 0.79 -7.03
C ASN A 3 3.82 2.26 -6.73
N SER A 4 4.58 2.51 -5.67
CA SER A 4 4.89 3.86 -5.15
C SER A 4 3.65 4.71 -4.84
N GLY A 5 2.53 4.09 -4.47
CA GLY A 5 1.25 4.78 -4.23
C GLY A 5 0.28 4.04 -3.32
N ILE A 6 -0.78 4.72 -2.88
CA ILE A 6 -1.93 4.12 -2.18
C ILE A 6 -3.25 4.57 -2.81
N GLY A 7 -4.36 3.92 -2.45
CA GLY A 7 -5.68 4.35 -2.90
C GLY A 7 -6.01 5.74 -2.37
N ARG A 8 -6.68 6.57 -3.18
CA ARG A 8 -7.20 7.85 -2.71
C ARG A 8 -8.29 7.64 -1.65
N SER A 9 -8.35 8.52 -0.67
CA SER A 9 -9.22 8.44 0.50
C SER A 9 -10.04 9.72 0.72
N ASP A 10 -10.32 10.44 -0.36
CA ASP A 10 -11.02 11.73 -0.38
C ASP A 10 -12.51 11.62 -0.79
N PHE A 11 -13.04 10.41 -0.92
CA PHE A 11 -14.46 10.18 -1.15
C PHE A 11 -15.24 10.01 0.15
N ASP A 12 -16.55 10.24 0.09
CA ASP A 12 -17.47 9.91 1.17
C ASP A 12 -17.26 8.47 1.68
N LYS A 13 -17.21 8.32 3.01
CA LYS A 13 -16.94 7.06 3.73
C LYS A 13 -15.50 6.54 3.66
N SER A 14 -14.57 7.30 3.08
CA SER A 14 -13.14 6.97 3.16
C SER A 14 -12.56 7.32 4.54
N ASP A 15 -11.54 6.58 4.95
CA ASP A 15 -10.77 6.87 6.16
C ASP A 15 -9.27 6.72 5.85
N THR A 16 -8.58 7.86 5.81
CA THR A 16 -7.15 7.92 5.49
C THR A 16 -6.28 7.22 6.53
N GLU A 17 -6.60 7.36 7.81
CA GLU A 17 -5.80 6.77 8.88
C GLU A 17 -6.02 5.26 8.93
N ALA A 18 -7.28 4.81 8.82
CA ALA A 18 -7.57 3.39 8.73
C ALA A 18 -6.91 2.74 7.50
N LEU A 19 -6.91 3.42 6.35
CA LEU A 19 -6.20 2.94 5.16
C LEU A 19 -4.70 2.75 5.45
N ARG A 20 -4.05 3.78 6.02
CA ARG A 20 -2.62 3.74 6.32
C ARG A 20 -2.28 2.65 7.34
N GLN A 21 -3.03 2.55 8.43
CA GLN A 21 -2.80 1.53 9.46
C GLN A 21 -2.98 0.11 8.93
N ASN A 22 -4.00 -0.14 8.12
CA ASN A 22 -4.20 -1.47 7.53
C ASN A 22 -3.07 -1.83 6.55
N ILE A 23 -2.50 -0.85 5.84
CA ILE A 23 -1.32 -1.09 5.01
C ILE A 23 -0.12 -1.47 5.88
N VAL A 24 0.19 -0.68 6.91
CA VAL A 24 1.37 -0.90 7.77
C VAL A 24 1.28 -2.20 8.57
N ASN A 25 0.15 -2.43 9.24
CA ASN A 25 -0.02 -3.56 10.15
C ASN A 25 -0.38 -4.85 9.39
N GLY A 26 -1.09 -4.74 8.27
CA GLY A 26 -1.54 -5.87 7.46
C GLY A 26 -0.57 -6.22 6.33
N LEU A 27 -0.37 -5.31 5.38
CA LEU A 27 0.39 -5.63 4.17
C LEU A 27 1.91 -5.63 4.42
N LEU A 28 2.45 -4.63 5.14
CA LEU A 28 3.90 -4.50 5.35
C LEU A 28 4.48 -5.44 6.42
N SER A 29 3.64 -6.28 7.02
CA SER A 29 4.06 -7.40 7.87
C SER A 29 4.37 -8.67 7.08
N LEU A 30 4.01 -8.71 5.80
CA LEU A 30 4.32 -9.83 4.90
C LEU A 30 5.82 -9.86 4.51
N PRO A 31 6.35 -11.01 4.06
CA PRO A 31 7.73 -11.12 3.59
C PRO A 31 8.06 -10.13 2.45
N PRO A 32 9.28 -9.56 2.41
CA PRO A 32 9.65 -8.50 1.46
C PRO A 32 9.58 -8.92 -0.02
N GLU A 33 9.74 -10.20 -0.32
CA GLU A 33 9.64 -10.80 -1.66
C GLU A 33 8.18 -10.99 -2.14
N THR A 34 7.20 -10.79 -1.26
CA THR A 34 5.78 -10.91 -1.60
C THR A 34 5.42 -9.95 -2.73
N LEU A 35 4.93 -10.51 -3.84
CA LEU A 35 4.44 -9.76 -4.99
C LEU A 35 3.10 -9.09 -4.66
N VAL A 36 2.96 -7.84 -5.05
CA VAL A 36 1.72 -7.06 -4.97
C VAL A 36 1.24 -6.83 -6.39
N PHE A 37 0.09 -7.41 -6.72
CA PHE A 37 -0.64 -7.16 -7.97
C PHE A 37 -1.75 -6.15 -7.71
N PRO A 38 -1.55 -4.86 -8.00
CA PRO A 38 -2.53 -3.83 -7.70
C PRO A 38 -3.71 -3.86 -8.68
N GLY A 39 -4.84 -3.26 -8.27
CA GLY A 39 -5.97 -3.06 -9.17
C GLY A 39 -5.70 -2.09 -10.33
N HIS A 40 -4.67 -1.23 -10.21
CA HIS A 40 -4.22 -0.30 -11.25
C HIS A 40 -2.69 -0.16 -11.24
N GLY A 41 -2.10 0.07 -12.42
CA GLY A 41 -0.66 0.25 -12.57
C GLY A 41 0.12 -1.06 -12.61
N ARG A 42 1.45 -0.96 -12.42
CA ARG A 42 2.37 -2.10 -12.47
C ARG A 42 2.47 -2.80 -11.13
N GLU A 43 2.86 -4.07 -11.16
CA GLU A 43 3.20 -4.84 -9.97
C GLU A 43 4.37 -4.25 -9.18
N THR A 44 4.46 -4.61 -7.91
CA THR A 44 5.55 -4.24 -6.99
C THR A 44 5.79 -5.35 -5.97
N THR A 45 6.64 -5.14 -4.97
CA THR A 45 6.81 -6.05 -3.83
C THR A 45 6.64 -5.30 -2.51
N ILE A 46 6.30 -6.03 -1.45
CA ILE A 46 6.22 -5.47 -0.10
C ILE A 46 7.53 -4.79 0.30
N GLY A 47 8.69 -5.38 -0.02
CA GLY A 47 9.99 -4.79 0.29
C GLY A 47 10.24 -3.45 -0.42
N LYS A 48 9.83 -3.33 -1.69
CA LYS A 48 9.94 -2.07 -2.43
C LYS A 48 9.06 -0.99 -1.82
N GLU A 49 7.80 -1.33 -1.53
CA GLU A 49 6.86 -0.34 -0.98
C GLU A 49 7.21 0.06 0.46
N LYS A 50 7.70 -0.86 1.29
CA LYS A 50 8.10 -0.58 2.68
C LYS A 50 9.27 0.40 2.78
N THR A 51 10.14 0.45 1.77
CA THR A 51 11.36 1.28 1.79
C THR A 51 11.26 2.53 0.92
N GLY A 52 10.38 2.53 -0.09
CA GLY A 52 10.36 3.58 -1.12
C GLY A 52 8.99 4.24 -1.36
N ASN A 53 7.90 3.77 -0.76
CA ASN A 53 6.59 4.39 -0.98
C ASN A 53 6.45 5.69 -0.16
N PRO A 54 6.24 6.86 -0.79
CA PRO A 54 6.19 8.14 -0.09
C PRO A 54 4.90 8.37 0.73
N PHE A 55 3.93 7.46 0.64
CA PHE A 55 2.62 7.58 1.30
C PHE A 55 2.45 6.67 2.53
N ILE A 56 3.52 5.95 2.92
CA ILE A 56 3.51 4.97 4.02
C ILE A 56 4.18 5.54 5.27
#